data_AF-A0ABD4Q7A0-F1
#
_entry.id   AF-A0ABD4Q7A0-F1
#
_cell.length_a   1.000
_cell.length_b   1.000
_cell.length_c   1.000
_cell.angle_alpha   90.00
_cell.angle_beta   90.00
_cell.angle_gamma   90.00
#
_symmetry.space_group_name_H-M   'P 1'
#
loop_
_entity.id
_entity.type
_entity.pdbx_description
1 polymer ?
#
loop_
_entity_poly.entity_id
_entity_poly.type
_entity_poly.pdbx_seq_one_letter_code
_entity_poly.pdbx_strand_id
1 'polypeptide(L)'
;DFGALPPEINSGRMYCGPGSGPMLAAAAAWDGVAVELGLAATGYASVIAELTGAPWVGAASLSMVAAATPYVAWLSQAAARAEQAGMQAAAAAAAYEAAFVMTVPPPVITANRVLVMTLIATNFFGQNSAAIAVAEAQYAEMWAQDAVAMYGYAAASASASRLIPFAAPPKTTNSAGVVAQ
;
A
#
# COMPACT_ATOMS: atom_id res chain seq x y z
N ASP A 1 21.06 2.39 -4.45
CA ASP A 1 21.22 0.96 -4.77
C ASP A 1 21.37 0.20 -3.46
N PHE A 2 20.55 -0.84 -3.21
CA PHE A 2 20.53 -1.52 -1.90
C PHE A 2 21.68 -2.50 -1.70
N GLY A 3 22.19 -3.12 -2.77
CA GLY A 3 23.35 -4.00 -2.75
C GLY A 3 24.66 -3.27 -2.43
N ALA A 4 24.72 -1.95 -2.59
CA ALA A 4 25.87 -1.15 -2.20
C ALA A 4 25.92 -0.82 -0.69
N LEU A 5 24.84 -1.09 0.06
CA LEU A 5 24.75 -0.78 1.48
C LEU A 5 25.04 -2.05 2.30
N PRO A 6 25.88 -1.96 3.36
CA PRO A 6 26.16 -3.10 4.21
C PRO A 6 24.92 -3.50 5.04
N PRO A 7 24.85 -4.74 5.52
CA PRO A 7 23.68 -5.27 6.21
C PRO A 7 23.31 -4.47 7.47
N GLU A 8 24.27 -3.86 8.18
CA GLU A 8 23.97 -2.99 9.34
C GLU A 8 23.03 -1.82 8.97
N ILE A 9 23.14 -1.31 7.73
CA ILE A 9 22.34 -0.18 7.27
C ILE A 9 20.96 -0.64 6.79
N ASN A 10 20.90 -1.69 5.96
CA ASN A 10 19.63 -2.22 5.45
C ASN A 10 18.78 -2.77 6.61
N SER A 11 19.37 -3.64 7.44
CA SER A 11 18.73 -4.15 8.66
C SER A 11 18.38 -3.05 9.65
N GLY A 12 19.31 -2.15 9.95
CA GLY A 12 19.06 -1.06 10.89
C GLY A 12 17.86 -0.20 10.50
N ARG A 13 17.72 0.14 9.21
CA ARG A 13 16.58 0.90 8.69
C ARG A 13 15.27 0.12 8.71
N MET A 14 15.29 -1.16 8.35
CA MET A 14 14.09 -2.00 8.30
C MET A 14 13.49 -2.23 9.70
N TYR A 15 14.34 -2.41 10.71
CA TYR A 15 13.92 -2.64 12.10
C TYR A 15 13.59 -1.36 12.87
N CYS A 16 13.69 -0.20 12.23
CA CYS A 16 13.26 1.09 12.79
C CYS A 16 11.97 1.55 12.13
N GLY A 17 11.06 2.14 12.93
CA GLY A 17 9.86 2.79 12.43
C GLY A 17 8.56 2.20 12.97
N PRO A 18 7.40 2.63 12.44
CA PRO A 18 6.09 2.32 12.99
C PRO A 18 5.51 0.96 12.54
N GLY A 19 6.22 0.20 11.71
CA GLY A 19 5.74 -1.06 11.12
C GLY A 19 4.64 -0.87 10.07
N SER A 20 3.90 -1.94 9.78
CA SER A 20 2.81 -1.97 8.79
C SER A 20 1.50 -1.33 9.26
N GLY A 21 1.35 -1.09 10.57
CA GLY A 21 0.11 -0.60 11.20
C GLY A 21 -0.54 0.61 10.52
N PRO A 22 0.21 1.70 10.20
CA PRO A 22 -0.37 2.86 9.51
C PRO A 22 -0.97 2.52 8.14
N MET A 23 -0.37 1.59 7.41
CA MET A 23 -0.86 1.20 6.08
C MET A 23 -2.09 0.28 6.18
N LEU A 24 -2.14 -0.59 7.19
CA LEU A 24 -3.35 -1.37 7.50
C LEU A 24 -4.51 -0.48 7.93
N ALA A 25 -4.25 0.57 8.71
CA ALA A 25 -5.26 1.57 9.06
C ALA A 25 -5.76 2.32 7.81
N ALA A 26 -4.86 2.67 6.88
CA ALA A 26 -5.24 3.27 5.61
C ALA A 26 -6.10 2.33 4.75
N ALA A 27 -5.78 1.02 4.74
CA ALA A 27 -6.60 0.02 4.03
C ALA A 27 -8.04 0.00 4.57
N ALA A 28 -8.20 -0.10 5.90
CA ALA A 28 -9.51 -0.09 6.53
C ALA A 28 -10.28 1.22 6.30
N ALA A 29 -9.59 2.37 6.28
CA ALA A 29 -10.20 3.66 5.97
C ALA A 29 -10.73 3.72 4.53
N TRP A 30 -9.97 3.20 3.57
CA TRP A 30 -10.40 3.11 2.16
C TRP A 30 -11.60 2.17 1.97
N ASP A 31 -11.63 1.04 2.67
CA ASP A 31 -12.78 0.14 2.68
C ASP A 31 -14.03 0.85 3.24
N GLY A 32 -13.88 1.63 4.31
CA GLY A 32 -14.96 2.47 4.85
C GLY A 32 -15.49 3.48 3.82
N VAL A 33 -14.60 4.17 3.10
CA VAL A 33 -15.00 5.10 2.02
C VAL A 33 -15.72 4.36 0.89
N ALA A 34 -15.28 3.17 0.52
CA ALA A 34 -15.94 2.35 -0.49
C ALA A 34 -17.38 1.99 -0.09
N VAL A 35 -17.59 1.59 1.17
CA VAL A 35 -18.91 1.30 1.73
C VAL A 35 -19.81 2.54 1.67
N GLU A 36 -19.35 3.69 2.16
CA GLU A 36 -20.15 4.92 2.17
C GLU A 36 -20.53 5.40 0.77
N LEU A 37 -19.62 5.29 -0.21
CA LEU A 37 -19.90 5.62 -1.61
C LEU A 37 -20.94 4.65 -2.22
N GLY A 38 -20.88 3.36 -1.87
CA GLY A 38 -21.86 2.36 -2.26
C GLY A 38 -23.24 2.63 -1.66
N LEU A 39 -23.30 2.93 -0.36
CA LEU A 39 -24.53 3.31 0.34
C LEU A 39 -25.14 4.58 -0.26
N ALA A 40 -24.32 5.58 -0.59
CA ALA A 40 -24.77 6.77 -1.29
C ALA A 40 -25.40 6.41 -2.64
N ALA A 41 -24.74 5.58 -3.47
CA ALA A 41 -25.29 5.15 -4.75
C ALA A 41 -26.64 4.44 -4.61
N THR A 42 -26.78 3.53 -3.64
CA THR A 42 -28.05 2.86 -3.34
C THR A 42 -29.12 3.83 -2.84
N GLY A 43 -28.75 4.79 -2.00
CA GLY A 43 -29.65 5.85 -1.52
C GLY A 43 -30.20 6.70 -2.66
N TYR A 44 -29.34 7.14 -3.59
CA TYR A 44 -29.76 7.85 -4.80
C TYR A 44 -30.70 7.01 -5.66
N ALA A 45 -30.39 5.73 -5.87
CA ALA A 45 -31.24 4.83 -6.64
C ALA A 45 -32.63 4.66 -6.01
N SER A 46 -32.71 4.60 -4.67
CA SER A 46 -33.98 4.54 -3.93
C SER A 46 -34.82 5.79 -4.15
N VAL A 47 -34.23 6.98 -4.05
CA VAL A 47 -34.94 8.26 -4.27
C VAL A 47 -35.38 8.41 -5.73
N ILE A 48 -34.55 7.96 -6.69
CA ILE A 48 -34.92 7.91 -8.11
C ILE A 48 -36.13 6.98 -8.32
N ALA A 49 -36.13 5.81 -7.69
CA ALA A 49 -37.25 4.87 -7.78
C ALA A 49 -38.55 5.49 -7.24
N GLU A 50 -38.49 6.14 -6.08
CA GLU A 50 -39.63 6.87 -5.49
C GLU A 50 -40.14 7.99 -6.41
N LEU A 51 -39.23 8.81 -6.97
CA LEU A 51 -39.56 9.88 -7.92
C LEU A 51 -40.31 9.34 -9.15
N THR A 52 -39.95 8.14 -9.63
CA THR A 52 -40.60 7.49 -10.77
C THR A 52 -41.85 6.68 -10.40
N GLY A 53 -42.10 6.45 -9.11
CA GLY A 53 -43.12 5.56 -8.57
C GLY A 53 -44.54 6.15 -8.38
N ALA A 54 -44.79 7.37 -8.86
CA ALA A 54 -45.99 8.22 -8.64
C ALA A 54 -45.99 8.99 -7.31
N PRO A 55 -46.56 10.22 -7.22
CA PRO A 55 -47.37 10.96 -8.20
C PRO A 55 -46.59 11.84 -9.19
N TRP A 56 -45.26 11.86 -9.16
CA TRP A 56 -44.43 12.82 -9.91
C TRP A 56 -44.08 12.31 -11.33
N VAL A 57 -45.03 11.71 -12.04
CA VAL A 57 -44.77 11.11 -13.37
C VAL A 57 -44.93 12.17 -14.46
N GLY A 58 -43.86 12.49 -15.20
CA GLY A 58 -43.89 13.45 -16.31
C GLY A 58 -42.51 13.78 -16.88
N ALA A 59 -42.47 14.66 -17.89
CA ALA A 59 -41.22 15.04 -18.56
C ALA A 59 -40.18 15.66 -17.60
N ALA A 60 -40.63 16.39 -16.57
CA ALA A 60 -39.76 17.00 -15.57
C ALA A 60 -39.06 15.96 -14.67
N SER A 61 -39.77 14.91 -14.22
CA SER A 61 -39.14 13.86 -13.42
C SER A 61 -38.20 12.99 -14.26
N LEU A 62 -38.56 12.68 -15.50
CA LEU A 62 -37.64 12.01 -16.44
C LEU A 62 -36.36 12.81 -16.69
N SER A 63 -36.46 14.14 -16.79
CA SER A 63 -35.30 15.02 -16.92
C SER A 63 -34.40 14.97 -15.68
N MET A 64 -34.98 14.95 -14.47
CA MET A 64 -34.22 14.79 -13.21
C MET A 64 -33.50 13.44 -13.13
N VAL A 65 -34.17 12.34 -13.51
CA VAL A 65 -33.55 11.00 -13.54
C VAL A 65 -32.38 10.97 -14.51
N ALA A 66 -32.56 11.49 -15.73
CA ALA A 66 -31.51 11.56 -16.74
C ALA A 66 -30.29 12.36 -16.25
N ALA A 67 -30.53 13.44 -15.50
CA ALA A 67 -29.47 14.29 -14.95
C ALA A 67 -28.72 13.64 -13.77
N ALA A 68 -29.39 12.86 -12.93
CA ALA A 68 -28.80 12.21 -11.76
C ALA A 68 -28.08 10.89 -12.08
N THR A 69 -28.51 10.17 -13.12
CA THR A 69 -28.00 8.82 -13.46
C THR A 69 -26.47 8.77 -13.63
N PRO A 70 -25.80 9.72 -14.34
CA PRO A 70 -24.34 9.71 -14.46
C PRO A 70 -23.61 9.84 -13.12
N TYR A 71 -24.19 10.57 -12.17
CA TYR A 71 -23.60 10.75 -10.84
C TYR A 71 -23.72 9.48 -9.99
N VAL A 72 -24.84 8.76 -10.07
CA VAL A 72 -24.99 7.45 -9.42
C VAL A 72 -23.98 6.44 -9.98
N ALA A 73 -23.81 6.41 -11.31
CA ALA A 73 -22.79 5.57 -11.95
C ALA A 73 -21.36 5.97 -11.53
N TRP A 74 -21.11 7.26 -11.31
CA TRP A 74 -19.84 7.74 -10.80
C TRP A 74 -19.61 7.32 -9.34
N LEU A 75 -20.62 7.40 -8.47
CA LEU A 75 -20.52 6.94 -7.07
C LEU A 75 -20.15 5.45 -7.01
N SER A 76 -20.83 4.60 -7.77
CA SER A 76 -20.51 3.16 -7.82
C SER A 76 -19.08 2.89 -8.32
N GLN A 77 -18.63 3.64 -9.32
CA GLN A 77 -17.25 3.54 -9.81
C GLN A 77 -16.24 4.02 -8.76
N ALA A 78 -16.52 5.14 -8.08
CA ALA A 78 -15.67 5.68 -7.03
C ALA A 78 -15.56 4.71 -5.84
N ALA A 79 -16.66 4.04 -5.47
CA ALA A 79 -16.66 2.95 -4.47
C ALA A 79 -15.67 1.85 -4.85
N ALA A 80 -15.75 1.32 -6.08
CA ALA A 80 -14.81 0.30 -6.56
C ALA A 80 -13.35 0.78 -6.60
N ARG A 81 -13.11 2.07 -6.90
CA ARG A 81 -11.75 2.66 -6.82
C ARG A 81 -11.24 2.77 -5.38
N ALA A 82 -12.10 3.11 -4.44
CA ALA A 82 -11.75 3.16 -3.02
C ALA A 82 -11.40 1.76 -2.49
N GLU A 83 -12.19 0.73 -2.82
CA GLU A 83 -11.88 -0.67 -2.47
C GLU A 83 -10.52 -1.10 -3.05
N GLN A 84 -10.24 -0.75 -4.31
CA GLN A 84 -8.94 -1.02 -4.92
C GLN A 84 -7.79 -0.31 -4.20
N ALA A 85 -7.98 0.93 -3.74
CA ALA A 85 -6.98 1.64 -2.95
C ALA A 85 -6.74 0.96 -1.59
N GLY A 86 -7.80 0.43 -0.95
CA GLY A 86 -7.71 -0.37 0.26
C GLY A 86 -6.86 -1.62 0.07
N MET A 87 -7.13 -2.39 -0.99
CA MET A 87 -6.33 -3.56 -1.36
C MET A 87 -4.85 -3.22 -1.60
N GLN A 88 -4.58 -2.09 -2.26
CA GLN A 88 -3.21 -1.65 -2.55
C GLN A 88 -2.46 -1.22 -1.29
N ALA A 89 -3.13 -0.57 -0.33
CA ALA A 89 -2.56 -0.30 0.98
C ALA A 89 -2.23 -1.60 1.73
N ALA A 90 -3.16 -2.57 1.76
CA ALA A 90 -2.89 -3.88 2.36
C ALA A 90 -1.72 -4.62 1.67
N ALA A 91 -1.59 -4.52 0.35
CA ALA A 91 -0.47 -5.09 -0.39
C ALA A 91 0.87 -4.41 -0.03
N ALA A 92 0.90 -3.09 0.16
CA ALA A 92 2.07 -2.38 0.62
C ALA A 92 2.49 -2.79 2.05
N ALA A 93 1.51 -2.99 2.94
CA ALA A 93 1.75 -3.54 4.28
C ALA A 93 2.37 -4.95 4.21
N ALA A 94 1.83 -5.83 3.37
CA ALA A 94 2.34 -7.19 3.18
C ALA A 94 3.77 -7.19 2.61
N ALA A 95 4.08 -6.27 1.69
CA ALA A 95 5.42 -6.10 1.15
C ALA A 95 6.45 -5.73 2.24
N TYR A 96 6.08 -4.82 3.15
CA TYR A 96 6.90 -4.47 4.30
C TYR A 96 7.15 -5.68 5.21
N GLU A 97 6.10 -6.41 5.61
CA GLU A 97 6.23 -7.55 6.51
C GLU A 97 7.09 -8.67 5.90
N ALA A 98 6.93 -8.96 4.61
CA ALA A 98 7.76 -9.94 3.91
C ALA A 98 9.24 -9.53 3.91
N ALA A 99 9.51 -8.24 3.68
CA ALA A 99 10.86 -7.70 3.71
C ALA A 99 11.45 -7.72 5.13
N PHE A 100 10.66 -7.36 6.14
CA PHE A 100 11.05 -7.38 7.55
C PHE A 100 11.47 -8.79 7.99
N VAL A 101 10.65 -9.80 7.69
CA VAL A 101 10.92 -11.21 8.04
C VAL A 101 12.18 -11.74 7.33
N MET A 102 12.42 -11.32 6.08
CA MET A 102 13.60 -11.74 5.32
C MET A 102 14.87 -11.00 5.75
N THR A 103 14.76 -9.79 6.27
CA THR A 103 15.91 -8.95 6.63
C THR A 103 16.59 -9.49 7.88
N VAL A 104 17.92 -9.54 7.85
CA VAL A 104 18.72 -10.11 8.95
C VAL A 104 18.51 -9.29 10.23
N PRO A 105 18.31 -9.93 11.40
CA PRO A 105 18.21 -9.17 12.64
C PRO A 105 19.53 -8.46 13.00
N PRO A 106 19.54 -7.15 13.34
CA PRO A 106 20.77 -6.41 13.68
C PRO A 106 21.68 -7.07 14.75
N PRO A 107 21.15 -7.75 15.79
CA PRO A 107 22.00 -8.46 16.75
C PRO A 107 22.80 -9.61 16.14
N VAL A 108 22.30 -10.27 15.09
CA VAL A 108 22.99 -11.38 14.41
C VAL A 108 24.20 -10.86 13.64
N ILE A 109 24.04 -9.73 12.94
CA ILE A 109 25.14 -9.06 12.23
C ILE A 109 26.22 -8.63 13.23
N THR A 110 25.80 -8.02 14.34
CA THR A 110 26.71 -7.59 15.41
C THR A 110 27.49 -8.77 16.00
N ALA A 111 26.82 -9.89 16.26
CA ALA A 111 27.46 -11.09 16.79
C ALA A 111 28.55 -11.64 15.85
N ASN A 112 28.30 -11.66 14.55
CA ASN A 112 29.30 -12.05 13.55
C ASN A 112 30.52 -11.11 13.58
N ARG A 113 30.32 -9.79 13.63
CA ARG A 113 31.44 -8.83 13.69
C ARG A 113 32.28 -9.00 14.97
N VAL A 114 31.64 -9.24 16.12
CA VAL A 114 32.33 -9.52 17.39
C VAL A 114 33.12 -10.83 17.31
N LEU A 115 32.56 -11.87 16.68
CA LEU A 115 33.25 -13.15 16.46
C LEU A 115 34.52 -12.95 15.62
N VAL A 116 34.44 -12.23 14.50
CA VAL A 116 35.61 -11.94 13.65
C VAL A 116 36.71 -11.25 14.47
N MET A 117 36.36 -10.20 15.21
CA MET A 117 37.33 -9.47 16.04
C MET A 117 37.99 -10.36 17.11
N THR A 118 37.22 -11.26 17.72
CA THR A 118 37.72 -12.23 18.71
C THR A 118 38.67 -13.24 18.08
N LEU A 119 38.32 -13.78 16.91
CA LEU A 119 39.15 -14.74 16.18
C LEU A 119 40.47 -14.11 15.73
N ILE A 120 40.44 -12.86 15.25
CA ILE A 120 41.63 -12.09 14.88
C ILE A 120 42.52 -11.86 16.11
N ALA A 121 41.95 -11.39 17.22
CA ALA A 121 42.70 -11.12 18.45
C ALA A 121 43.41 -12.36 19.02
N THR A 122 42.89 -13.56 18.73
CA THR A 122 43.43 -14.84 19.20
C THR A 122 44.24 -15.59 18.13
N ASN A 123 44.45 -15.02 16.94
CA ASN A 123 45.09 -15.68 15.80
C ASN A 123 46.64 -15.67 15.84
N PHE A 124 47.26 -15.83 17.01
CA PHE A 124 48.72 -15.68 17.20
C PHE A 124 49.55 -16.63 16.31
N PHE A 125 49.04 -17.82 16.05
CA PHE A 125 49.70 -18.87 15.27
C PHE A 125 49.02 -19.12 13.91
N GLY A 126 48.09 -18.26 13.48
CA GLY A 126 47.39 -18.41 12.20
C GLY A 126 46.31 -19.51 12.16
N GLN A 127 46.09 -20.24 13.26
CA GLN A 127 45.14 -21.36 13.33
C GLN A 127 43.67 -20.94 13.10
N ASN A 128 43.30 -19.71 13.44
CA ASN A 128 41.95 -19.19 13.28
C ASN A 128 41.66 -18.65 11.87
N SER A 129 42.63 -18.65 10.95
CA SER A 129 42.47 -18.02 9.64
C SER A 129 41.31 -18.61 8.82
N ALA A 130 41.11 -19.94 8.90
CA ALA A 130 39.97 -20.59 8.26
C ALA A 130 38.62 -20.18 8.89
N ALA A 131 38.55 -20.07 10.22
CA ALA A 131 37.34 -19.64 10.92
C ALA A 131 36.99 -18.17 10.63
N ILE A 132 37.99 -17.29 10.49
CA ILE A 132 37.79 -15.90 10.06
C ILE A 132 37.18 -15.86 8.66
N ALA A 133 37.74 -16.64 7.72
CA ALA A 133 37.23 -16.70 6.35
C ALA A 133 35.77 -17.18 6.30
N VAL A 134 35.40 -18.16 7.13
CA VAL A 134 34.01 -18.62 7.27
C VAL A 134 33.10 -17.51 7.82
N ALA A 135 33.52 -16.80 8.86
CA ALA A 135 32.73 -15.72 9.44
C ALA A 135 32.55 -14.53 8.47
N GLU A 136 33.58 -14.17 7.70
CA GLU A 136 33.46 -13.15 6.65
C GLU A 136 32.56 -13.59 5.49
N ALA A 137 32.56 -14.89 5.14
CA ALA A 137 31.62 -15.43 4.15
C ALA A 137 30.16 -15.34 4.65
N GLN A 138 29.89 -15.70 5.91
CA GLN A 138 28.57 -15.52 6.52
C GLN A 138 28.12 -14.05 6.52
N TYR A 139 29.06 -13.12 6.72
CA TYR A 139 28.76 -11.70 6.62
C TYR A 139 28.38 -11.28 5.19
N ALA A 140 29.08 -11.79 4.18
CA ALA A 140 28.72 -11.56 2.78
C ALA A 140 27.34 -12.15 2.43
N GLU A 141 26.97 -13.30 3.01
CA GLU A 141 25.63 -13.89 2.87
C GLU A 141 24.55 -12.98 3.48
N MET A 142 24.78 -12.46 4.69
CA MET A 142 23.87 -11.49 5.33
C MET A 142 23.71 -10.23 4.47
N TRP A 143 24.79 -9.71 3.88
CA TRP A 143 24.74 -8.58 2.96
C TRP A 143 23.86 -8.90 1.75
N ALA A 144 24.09 -10.04 1.08
CA ALA A 144 23.30 -10.44 -0.07
C ALA A 144 21.82 -10.64 0.26
N GLN A 145 21.50 -11.26 1.40
CA GLN A 145 20.13 -11.47 1.87
C GLN A 145 19.40 -10.16 2.09
N ASP A 146 20.02 -9.20 2.78
CA ASP A 146 19.44 -7.87 3.02
C ASP A 146 19.20 -7.11 1.71
N ALA A 147 20.14 -7.20 0.76
CA ALA A 147 19.97 -6.59 -0.55
C ALA A 147 18.76 -7.19 -1.29
N VAL A 148 18.64 -8.52 -1.30
CA VAL A 148 17.50 -9.23 -1.91
C VAL A 148 16.18 -8.83 -1.24
N ALA A 149 16.14 -8.76 0.10
CA ALA A 149 14.97 -8.32 0.84
C ALA A 149 14.54 -6.91 0.42
N MET A 150 15.48 -5.96 0.33
CA MET A 150 15.16 -4.58 -0.06
C MET A 150 14.77 -4.42 -1.53
N TYR A 151 15.38 -5.17 -2.46
CA TYR A 151 14.95 -5.14 -3.86
C TYR A 151 13.55 -5.76 -4.04
N GLY A 152 13.27 -6.87 -3.35
CA GLY A 152 11.93 -7.47 -3.32
C GLY A 152 10.90 -6.50 -2.77
N TYR A 153 11.23 -5.83 -1.65
CA TYR A 153 10.40 -4.79 -1.07
C TYR A 153 10.12 -3.64 -2.03
N ALA A 154 11.16 -3.13 -2.70
CA ALA A 154 11.03 -2.03 -3.65
C ALA A 154 10.15 -2.41 -4.84
N ALA A 155 10.32 -3.61 -5.39
CA ALA A 155 9.51 -4.11 -6.50
C ALA A 155 8.03 -4.27 -6.12
N ALA A 156 7.76 -4.89 -4.96
CA ALA A 156 6.39 -5.09 -4.46
C ALA A 156 5.74 -3.75 -4.04
N SER A 157 6.49 -2.83 -3.46
CA SER A 157 5.98 -1.50 -3.15
C SER A 157 5.65 -0.70 -4.41
N ALA A 158 6.46 -0.82 -5.46
CA ALA A 158 6.22 -0.15 -6.73
C ALA A 158 4.99 -0.68 -7.48
N SER A 159 4.61 -1.95 -7.30
CA SER A 159 3.34 -2.48 -7.81
C SER A 159 2.16 -2.04 -6.93
N ALA A 160 2.33 -2.08 -5.60
CA ALA A 160 1.31 -1.65 -4.64
C ALA A 160 0.98 -0.14 -4.79
N SER A 161 1.95 0.70 -5.14
CA SER A 161 1.74 2.13 -5.32
C SER A 161 1.00 2.51 -6.62
N ARG A 162 0.60 1.54 -7.46
CA ARG A 162 -0.14 1.80 -8.70
C ARG A 162 -1.63 1.94 -8.39
N LEU A 163 -2.07 3.19 -8.24
CA LEU A 163 -3.46 3.55 -8.03
C LEU A 163 -4.10 4.04 -9.32
N ILE A 164 -5.39 3.74 -9.49
CA ILE A 164 -6.19 4.30 -10.58
C ILE A 164 -6.75 5.64 -10.11
N PRO A 165 -6.49 6.76 -10.82
CA PRO A 165 -7.03 8.05 -10.43
C PRO A 165 -8.56 8.07 -10.41
N PHE A 166 -9.12 8.83 -9.47
CA PHE A 166 -10.55 9.11 -9.44
C PHE A 166 -10.91 10.08 -10.57
N ALA A 167 -11.98 9.77 -11.30
CA ALA A 167 -12.57 10.73 -12.24
C ALA A 167 -13.32 11.81 -11.46
N ALA A 168 -13.40 13.02 -12.01
CA ALA A 168 -14.27 14.06 -11.44
C ALA A 168 -15.76 13.65 -11.58
N PRO A 169 -16.61 13.99 -10.61
CA PRO A 169 -18.04 13.72 -10.71
C PRO A 169 -18.64 14.51 -11.89
N PRO A 170 -19.59 13.92 -12.64
CA PRO A 170 -20.29 14.64 -13.69
C PRO A 170 -21.18 15.73 -13.09
N LYS A 171 -21.38 16.83 -13.84
CA LYS A 171 -22.33 17.88 -13.46
C LYS A 171 -23.76 17.37 -13.67
N THR A 172 -24.59 17.43 -12.64
CA THR A 172 -25.99 16.98 -12.67
C THR A 172 -26.97 18.12 -12.93
N THR A 173 -26.53 19.39 -12.88
CA THR A 173 -27.39 20.55 -13.13
C THR A 173 -26.68 21.57 -14.03
N ASN A 174 -27.47 22.29 -14.82
CA ASN A 174 -27.01 23.40 -15.64
C ASN A 174 -27.55 24.71 -15.04
N SER A 175 -26.66 25.62 -14.67
CA SER A 175 -27.01 26.94 -14.14
C SER A 175 -27.77 27.82 -15.14
N ALA A 176 -27.72 27.52 -16.44
CA ALA A 176 -28.52 28.18 -17.46
C ALA A 176 -29.99 27.72 -17.49
N GLY A 177 -30.35 26.64 -16.78
CA GLY A 177 -31.73 26.13 -16.74
C GLY A 177 -32.73 27.10 -16.12
N VAL A 178 -32.27 28.02 -15.25
CA VAL A 178 -33.09 29.11 -14.67
C VAL A 178 -33.50 30.14 -15.73
N VAL A 179 -32.74 30.26 -16.82
CA VAL A 179 -33.01 31.22 -17.92
C VAL A 179 -33.90 30.59 -19.01
N ALA A 180 -34.15 29.27 -18.94
CA ALA A 180 -34.90 28.50 -19.93
C ALA A 180 -36.28 28.02 -19.44
N GLN A 181 -36.71 28.44 -18.24
CA GLN A 181 -38.06 28.26 -17.69
C GLN A 181 -38.92 29.49 -18.00
#